data_AF-A0A2I3SMC3-F1
#
_entry.id   AF-A0A2I3SMC3-F1
#
_cell.length_a   1.000
_cell.length_b   1.000
_cell.length_c   1.000
_cell.angle_alpha   90.00
_cell.angle_beta   90.00
_cell.angle_gamma   90.00
#
_symmetry.space_group_name_H-M   'P 1'
#
loop_
_entity.id
_entity.type
_entity.pdbx_description
1 polymer ?
#
loop_
_entity_poly.entity_id
_entity_poly.type
_entity_poly.pdbx_seq_one_letter_code
_entity_poly.pdbx_strand_id
1 'polypeptide(L)'
;VDDREDLVPGKAARRASWRIISSIEQKEENKEGEDKLKMIWEYQQMIETELKLLFFYYKMKGDYHRYLAEFATGNDRKEAVENSLVAYKLLVILQ
;
A
#
# COMPACT_ATOMS: atom_id res chain seq x y z
N VAL A 1 -13.44 16.94 11.28
CA VAL A 1 -12.90 16.81 9.91
C VAL A 1 -11.69 15.92 10.09
N ASP A 2 -11.87 14.63 9.87
CA ASP A 2 -10.87 13.62 10.20
C ASP A 2 -10.12 13.32 8.90
N ASP A 3 -8.95 13.95 8.73
CA ASP A 3 -8.09 13.95 7.53
C ASP A 3 -7.46 12.56 7.24
N ARG A 4 -8.18 11.48 7.54
CA ARG A 4 -7.69 10.10 7.50
C ARG A 4 -7.83 9.42 6.15
N GLU A 5 -8.47 10.08 5.17
CA GLU A 5 -8.50 9.61 3.77
C GLU A 5 -7.15 9.84 3.05
N ASP A 6 -6.27 10.69 3.61
CA ASP A 6 -4.96 11.04 3.01
C ASP A 6 -3.77 10.20 3.53
N LEU A 7 -4.00 9.28 4.48
CA LEU A 7 -2.93 8.63 5.24
C LEU A 7 -2.03 7.66 4.45
N VAL A 8 -2.38 7.32 3.21
CA VAL A 8 -1.46 6.61 2.31
C VAL A 8 -1.36 7.33 0.96
N PRO A 9 -0.40 8.27 0.82
CA PRO A 9 -0.16 8.98 -0.42
C PRO A 9 -0.02 8.01 -1.60
N GLY A 10 -0.78 8.27 -2.65
CA GLY A 10 -0.69 7.55 -3.91
C GLY A 10 -1.35 6.16 -3.94
N LYS A 11 -1.95 5.66 -2.86
CA LYS A 11 -2.66 4.36 -2.89
C LYS A 11 -3.88 4.37 -3.82
N ALA A 12 -4.71 5.40 -3.72
CA ALA A 12 -5.86 5.60 -4.60
C ALA A 12 -5.41 5.72 -6.06
N ALA A 13 -4.32 6.45 -6.31
CA ALA A 13 -3.70 6.57 -7.63
C ALA A 13 -3.20 5.21 -8.16
N ARG A 14 -2.45 4.42 -7.37
CA ARG A 14 -1.98 3.09 -7.76
C ARG A 14 -3.14 2.12 -8.07
N ARG A 15 -4.22 2.16 -7.28
CA ARG A 15 -5.44 1.36 -7.55
C ARG A 15 -6.16 1.82 -8.82
N ALA A 16 -6.20 3.11 -9.09
CA ALA A 16 -6.76 3.65 -10.33
C ALA A 16 -5.89 3.23 -11.55
N SER A 17 -4.56 3.37 -11.45
CA SER A 17 -3.61 2.91 -12.46
C SER A 17 -3.76 1.42 -12.75
N TRP A 18 -3.88 0.58 -11.71
CA TRP A 18 -4.10 -0.85 -11.87
C TRP A 18 -5.35 -1.18 -12.69
N ARG A 19 -6.50 -0.55 -12.36
CA ARG A 19 -7.76 -0.75 -13.11
C ARG A 19 -7.63 -0.34 -14.57
N ILE A 20 -6.96 0.77 -14.85
CA ILE A 20 -6.73 1.26 -16.21
C ILE A 20 -5.88 0.25 -16.98
N ILE A 21 -4.78 -0.22 -16.39
CA ILE A 21 -3.86 -1.16 -17.03
C ILE A 21 -4.56 -2.49 -17.30
N SER A 22 -5.32 -3.06 -16.35
CA SER A 22 -6.10 -4.28 -16.58
C SER A 22 -7.15 -4.12 -17.69
N SER A 23 -7.74 -2.93 -17.84
CA SER A 23 -8.67 -2.66 -18.95
C SER A 23 -7.96 -2.57 -20.30
N ILE A 24 -6.72 -2.07 -20.34
CA ILE A 24 -5.89 -2.01 -21.55
C ILE A 24 -5.42 -3.42 -21.93
N GLU A 25 -5.00 -4.23 -20.97
CA GLU A 25 -4.60 -5.64 -21.15
C GLU A 25 -5.69 -6.43 -21.88
N GLN A 26 -6.91 -6.43 -21.35
CA GLN A 26 -8.05 -7.13 -21.98
C GLN A 26 -8.34 -6.66 -23.41
N LYS A 27 -8.06 -5.39 -23.73
CA LYS A 27 -8.26 -4.85 -25.10
C LYS A 27 -7.12 -5.23 -26.05
N GLU A 28 -5.90 -5.38 -25.54
CA GLU A 28 -4.73 -5.76 -26.33
C GLU A 28 -4.62 -7.29 -26.47
N GLU A 29 -5.13 -8.11 -25.55
CA GLU A 29 -5.24 -9.58 -25.77
C GLU A 29 -6.10 -9.93 -26.99
N ASN A 30 -7.04 -9.06 -27.35
CA ASN A 30 -7.87 -9.18 -28.55
C ASN A 30 -7.15 -8.76 -29.84
N LYS A 31 -5.86 -8.37 -29.77
CA LYS A 31 -5.01 -7.94 -30.89
C LYS A 31 -3.66 -8.66 -30.79
N GLU A 32 -3.08 -9.05 -31.92
CA GLU A 32 -1.72 -9.61 -31.91
C GLU A 32 -0.70 -8.47 -31.71
N GLY A 33 -0.29 -8.24 -30.46
CA GLY A 33 0.59 -7.14 -30.06
C GLY A 33 1.52 -7.49 -28.89
N GLU A 34 2.42 -8.46 -29.10
CA GLU A 34 3.29 -9.06 -28.06
C GLU A 34 4.14 -8.03 -27.27
N ASP A 35 4.72 -7.04 -27.95
CA ASP A 35 5.53 -5.98 -27.30
C ASP A 35 4.73 -5.13 -26.32
N LYS A 36 3.45 -4.86 -26.62
CA LYS A 36 2.59 -4.06 -25.76
C LYS A 36 2.15 -4.86 -24.54
N LEU A 37 1.87 -6.15 -24.71
CA LEU A 37 1.55 -7.05 -23.61
C LEU A 37 2.73 -7.14 -22.64
N LYS A 38 3.95 -7.20 -23.15
CA LYS A 38 5.17 -7.14 -22.34
C LYS A 38 5.25 -5.85 -21.51
N MET A 39 5.04 -4.69 -22.14
CA MET A 39 5.02 -3.40 -21.43
C MET A 39 3.94 -3.36 -20.34
N ILE A 40 2.73 -3.83 -20.64
CA ILE A 40 1.61 -3.89 -19.69
C ILE A 40 1.98 -4.75 -18.47
N TRP A 41 2.59 -5.91 -18.70
CA TRP A 41 3.04 -6.82 -17.65
C TRP A 41 4.12 -6.19 -16.77
N GLU A 42 5.13 -5.52 -17.36
CA GLU A 42 6.19 -4.83 -16.60
C GLU A 42 5.60 -3.73 -15.70
N TYR A 43 4.65 -2.95 -16.21
CA TYR A 43 3.96 -1.93 -15.42
C TYR A 43 3.12 -2.53 -14.28
N GLN A 44 2.48 -3.69 -14.51
CA GLN A 44 1.79 -4.41 -13.44
C GLN A 44 2.77 -4.86 -12.35
N GLN A 45 3.87 -5.52 -12.72
CA GLN A 45 4.87 -5.95 -11.75
C GLN A 45 5.45 -4.79 -10.94
N MET A 46 5.63 -3.63 -11.57
CA MET A 46 6.07 -2.41 -10.89
C MET A 46 5.05 -1.96 -9.82
N ILE A 47 3.76 -1.86 -10.17
CA ILE A 47 2.71 -1.44 -9.22
C ILE A 47 2.58 -2.44 -8.08
N GLU A 48 2.62 -3.74 -8.37
CA GLU A 48 2.60 -4.78 -7.33
C GLU A 48 3.79 -4.65 -6.38
N THR A 49 4.98 -4.40 -6.92
CA THR A 49 6.20 -4.24 -6.12
C THR A 49 6.09 -3.03 -5.21
N GLU A 50 5.60 -1.89 -5.71
CA GLU A 50 5.35 -0.70 -4.89
C GLU A 50 4.35 -0.97 -3.75
N LEU A 51 3.25 -1.67 -4.06
CA LEU A 51 2.24 -2.03 -3.06
C LEU A 51 2.80 -2.99 -1.99
N LYS A 52 3.59 -3.99 -2.41
CA LYS A 52 4.28 -4.92 -1.50
C LYS A 52 5.27 -4.19 -0.60
N LEU A 53 6.09 -3.28 -1.13
CA LEU A 53 7.02 -2.49 -0.33
C LEU A 53 6.30 -1.66 0.73
N LEU A 54 5.18 -1.05 0.36
CA LEU A 54 4.37 -0.25 1.28
C LEU A 54 3.76 -1.11 2.39
N PHE A 55 3.27 -2.30 2.05
CA PHE A 55 2.79 -3.28 3.02
C PHE A 55 3.88 -3.65 4.03
N PHE A 56 5.09 -4.00 3.56
CA PHE A 56 6.20 -4.34 4.44
C PHE A 56 6.59 -3.17 5.37
N TYR A 57 6.65 -1.96 4.82
CA TYR A 57 6.96 -0.76 5.61
C TYR A 57 5.96 -0.55 6.75
N TYR A 58 4.65 -0.56 6.47
CA TYR A 58 3.65 -0.32 7.51
C TYR A 58 3.55 -1.44 8.53
N LYS A 59 3.81 -2.69 8.12
CA LYS A 59 3.93 -3.82 9.04
C LYS A 59 5.10 -3.60 10.02
N MET A 60 6.29 -3.31 9.50
CA MET A 60 7.48 -3.06 10.31
C MET A 60 7.31 -1.84 11.23
N LYS A 61 6.69 -0.77 10.73
CA LYS A 61 6.37 0.42 11.54
C LYS A 61 5.41 0.08 12.69
N GLY A 62 4.37 -0.72 12.43
CA GLY A 62 3.43 -1.20 13.45
C GLY A 62 4.11 -2.04 14.53
N ASP A 63 4.96 -2.99 14.11
CA ASP A 63 5.72 -3.87 14.99
C ASP A 63 6.73 -3.08 15.85
N TYR A 64 7.38 -2.06 15.28
CA TYR A 64 8.31 -1.18 16.00
C TYR A 64 7.60 -0.38 17.10
N HIS A 65 6.48 0.28 16.79
CA HIS A 65 5.72 1.02 17.80
C HIS A 65 5.08 0.10 18.85
N ARG A 66 4.70 -1.12 18.46
CA ARG A 66 4.23 -2.15 19.39
C ARG A 66 5.33 -2.52 20.38
N TYR A 67 6.55 -2.75 19.90
CA TYR A 67 7.72 -3.01 20.74
C TYR A 67 8.00 -1.83 21.68
N LEU A 68 8.00 -0.59 21.18
CA LEU A 68 8.16 0.61 22.02
C LEU A 68 7.11 0.69 23.15
N ALA A 69 5.86 0.34 22.87
CA ALA A 69 4.78 0.35 23.85
C ALA A 69 4.95 -0.68 24.99
N GLU A 70 5.75 -1.73 24.79
CA GLU A 70 6.06 -2.74 25.82
C GLU A 70 6.94 -2.15 26.94
N PHE A 71 7.80 -1.19 26.61
CA PHE A 71 8.76 -0.57 27.54
C PHE A 71 8.40 0.85 27.95
N ALA A 72 7.52 1.52 27.18
CA ALA A 72 7.06 2.87 27.49
C ALA A 72 6.03 2.88 28.64
N THR A 73 5.93 4.02 29.33
CA THR A 73 4.95 4.26 30.40
C THR A 73 4.24 5.60 30.22
N GLY A 74 3.14 5.82 30.95
CA GLY A 74 2.44 7.10 30.91
C GLY A 74 1.92 7.48 29.52
N ASN A 75 2.19 8.71 29.10
CA ASN A 75 1.75 9.24 27.80
C ASN A 75 2.51 8.62 26.62
N ASP A 76 3.79 8.33 26.78
CA ASP A 76 4.63 7.75 25.72
C ASP A 76 4.10 6.36 25.31
N ARG A 77 3.57 5.60 26.27
CA ARG A 77 2.89 4.32 25.97
C ARG A 77 1.62 4.54 25.14
N LYS A 78 0.82 5.54 25.47
CA LYS A 78 -0.43 5.83 24.73
C LYS A 78 -0.11 6.22 23.29
N GLU A 79 0.88 7.07 23.09
CA GLU A 79 1.34 7.49 21.77
C GLU A 79 1.90 6.32 20.96
N ALA A 80 2.72 5.46 21.57
CA ALA A 80 3.25 4.26 20.90
C ALA A 80 2.12 3.29 20.50
N VAL A 81 1.10 3.09 21.35
CA VAL A 81 -0.07 2.26 21.02
C VAL A 81 -0.88 2.86 19.89
N GLU A 82 -1.14 4.17 19.91
CA GLU A 82 -1.87 4.87 18.85
C GLU A 82 -1.13 4.78 17.51
N ASN A 83 0.18 5.00 17.50
CA ASN A 83 1.01 4.91 16.31
C ASN A 83 1.06 3.48 15.75
N SER A 84 1.14 2.46 16.60
CA SER A 84 1.05 1.06 16.19
C SER A 84 -0.32 0.74 15.59
N LEU A 85 -1.40 1.20 16.23
CA LEU A 85 -2.77 1.01 15.76
C LEU A 85 -3.00 1.68 14.40
N VAL A 86 -2.48 2.90 14.20
CA VAL A 86 -2.56 3.60 12.91
C VAL A 86 -1.82 2.80 11.84
N ALA A 87 -0.60 2.34 12.10
CA ALA A 87 0.18 1.57 11.13
C ALA A 87 -0.54 0.27 10.70
N TYR A 88 -1.12 -0.48 11.65
CA TYR A 88 -1.90 -1.67 11.29
C TYR A 88 -3.22 -1.36 10.61
N LYS A 89 -3.90 -0.26 10.95
CA LYS A 89 -5.09 0.19 10.20
C LYS A 89 -4.74 0.50 8.75
N LEU A 90 -3.60 1.14 8.51
CA LEU A 90 -3.11 1.40 7.15
C LEU A 90 -2.73 0.11 6.42
N LEU A 91 -2.17 -0.87 7.13
CA LEU A 91 -1.89 -2.21 6.59
C LEU A 91 -3.17 -2.93 6.12
N VAL A 92 -4.22 -2.93 6.93
CA VAL A 92 -5.53 -3.53 6.57
C VAL A 92 -6.12 -2.83 5.35
N ILE A 93 -5.96 -1.51 5.28
CA ILE A 93 -6.40 -0.71 4.13
C ILE A 93 -5.60 -1.10 2.87
N LEU A 94 -4.33 -1.51 2.97
CA LEU A 94 -3.47 -1.89 1.84
C LEU A 94 -3.75 -3.27 1.24
N GLN A 95 -4.42 -4.16 1.98
CA GLN A 95 -4.92 -5.43 1.48
C GLN A 95 -6.12 -5.23 0.53
#